data_AF-D4DTF9-F1
#
_entry.id   AF-D4DTF9-F1
#
_cell.length_a   1.000
_cell.length_b   1.000
_cell.length_c   1.000
_cell.angle_alpha   90.00
_cell.angle_beta   90.00
_cell.angle_gamma   90.00
#
_symmetry.space_group_name_H-M   'P 1'
#
loop_
_entity.id
_entity.type
_entity.pdbx_description
1 polymer ?
#
loop_
_entity_poly.entity_id
_entity_poly.type
_entity_poly.pdbx_seq_one_letter_code
_entity_poly.pdbx_strand_id
1 'polypeptide(L)'
;GLVWLPDTTTLALESPFDFAKQGELYIPPLTASPKQPEAHTEAVAEWLPKLIAADEAVGTLVLFTSRKQMSEVAMRLPEEYLPLLLIQGEIPKAALLEKHAKALAEGRASIIFGLDSFAEGLDLPGEACVHVIIVKLPFSMPDNPIEKRKTAG
;
A
#
# COMPACT_ATOMS: atom_id res chain seq x y z
N GLY A 1 5.83 -19.63 13.66
CA GLY A 1 5.82 -20.84 12.79
C GLY A 1 6.98 -21.77 13.10
N LEU A 2 8.22 -21.33 12.92
CA LEU A 2 9.43 -22.18 12.97
C LEU A 2 10.09 -22.28 14.36
N VAL A 3 9.64 -21.50 15.34
CA VAL A 3 10.16 -21.48 16.72
C VAL A 3 9.98 -22.83 17.45
N TRP A 4 9.11 -23.70 16.94
CA TRP A 4 8.75 -25.00 17.57
C TRP A 4 9.50 -26.21 16.97
N LEU A 5 10.43 -25.98 16.04
CA LEU A 5 11.20 -27.04 15.37
C LEU A 5 12.71 -26.81 15.60
N PRO A 6 13.25 -27.23 16.75
CA PRO A 6 14.62 -26.94 17.17
C PRO A 6 15.70 -27.56 16.25
N ASP A 7 15.36 -28.59 15.48
CA ASP A 7 16.26 -29.26 14.53
C ASP A 7 16.22 -28.68 13.11
N THR A 8 15.55 -27.54 12.89
CA THR A 8 15.47 -26.90 11.57
C THR A 8 16.55 -25.84 11.41
N THR A 9 17.53 -26.11 10.55
CA THR A 9 18.48 -25.10 10.08
C THR A 9 17.76 -24.14 9.13
N THR A 10 17.66 -22.87 9.51
CA THR A 10 17.15 -21.82 8.63
C THR A 10 18.31 -21.07 8.00
N LEU A 11 18.21 -20.81 6.70
CA LEU A 11 19.17 -20.00 5.96
C LEU A 11 18.43 -18.77 5.43
N ALA A 12 18.75 -17.60 6.00
CA ALA A 12 18.33 -16.34 5.43
C ALA A 12 19.25 -16.03 4.24
N LEU A 13 18.74 -16.20 3.03
CA LEU A 13 19.46 -15.78 1.83
C LEU A 13 19.47 -14.25 1.76
N GLU A 14 20.58 -13.69 1.30
CA GLU A 14 20.65 -12.26 1.02
C GLU A 14 19.64 -11.88 -0.06
N SER A 15 19.02 -10.70 0.10
CA SER A 15 18.12 -10.17 -0.91
C SER A 15 18.90 -9.96 -2.22
N PRO A 16 18.36 -10.36 -3.38
CA PRO A 16 19.00 -10.08 -4.66
C PRO A 16 18.94 -8.59 -5.06
N PHE A 17 18.25 -7.75 -4.27
CA PHE A 17 18.03 -6.33 -4.55
C PHE A 17 19.01 -5.43 -3.80
N ASP A 18 19.61 -4.49 -4.53
CA ASP A 18 20.49 -3.45 -3.97
C ASP A 18 19.61 -2.28 -3.51
N PHE A 19 18.99 -2.42 -2.33
CA PHE A 19 18.06 -1.41 -1.80
C PHE A 19 18.67 -0.02 -1.67
N ALA A 20 20.00 0.09 -1.50
CA ALA A 20 20.69 1.38 -1.43
C ALA A 20 20.72 2.12 -2.78
N LYS A 21 20.56 1.41 -3.90
CA LYS A 21 20.48 1.99 -5.25
C LYS A 21 19.10 1.88 -5.89
N GLN A 22 18.24 1.01 -5.38
CA GLN A 22 16.97 0.62 -6.02
C GLN A 22 15.73 1.11 -5.26
N GLY A 23 15.88 1.82 -4.15
CA GLY A 23 14.73 2.42 -3.46
C GLY A 23 15.11 3.45 -2.41
N GLU A 24 14.17 4.37 -2.15
CA GLU A 24 14.25 5.35 -1.06
C GLU A 24 13.05 5.16 -0.13
N LEU A 25 13.27 5.31 1.18
CA LEU A 25 12.20 5.38 2.16
C LEU A 25 11.99 6.84 2.57
N TYR A 26 10.83 7.39 2.20
CA TYR A 26 10.43 8.72 2.61
C TYR A 26 9.30 8.66 3.64
N ILE A 27 9.47 9.39 4.75
CA ILE A 27 8.44 9.53 5.79
C ILE A 27 7.99 11.00 5.79
N PRO A 28 6.78 11.31 5.27
CA PRO A 28 6.28 12.68 5.30
C PRO A 28 6.10 13.16 6.75
N PRO A 29 6.36 14.45 7.04
CA PRO A 29 6.15 15.04 8.37
C PRO A 29 4.65 15.25 8.67
N LEU A 30 3.90 14.15 8.73
CA LEU A 30 2.49 14.14 9.08
C LEU A 30 2.30 14.51 10.55
N THR A 31 1.52 15.56 10.81
CA THR A 31 1.18 16.00 12.17
C THR A 31 -0.01 15.22 12.75
N ALA A 32 -0.86 14.65 11.89
CA ALA A 32 -2.03 13.90 12.29
C ALA A 32 -1.69 12.44 12.64
N SER A 33 -2.09 12.02 13.84
CA SER A 33 -1.90 10.63 14.28
C SER A 33 -2.89 9.68 13.59
N PRO A 34 -2.49 8.45 13.21
CA PRO A 34 -3.43 7.41 12.74
C PRO A 34 -4.49 6.99 13.77
N LYS A 35 -4.38 7.47 15.02
CA LYS A 35 -5.40 7.33 16.08
C LYS A 35 -6.52 8.38 15.98
N GLN A 36 -6.36 9.40 15.13
CA GLN A 36 -7.33 10.45 14.84
C GLN A 36 -7.82 10.27 13.39
N PRO A 37 -8.85 9.45 13.14
CA PRO A 37 -9.15 8.97 11.79
C PRO A 37 -9.45 10.09 10.80
N GLU A 38 -10.21 11.11 11.21
CA GLU A 38 -10.63 12.21 10.34
C GLU A 38 -9.43 13.10 9.95
N ALA A 39 -8.71 13.65 10.94
CA ALA A 39 -7.51 14.45 10.71
C ALA A 39 -6.43 13.68 9.93
N HIS A 40 -6.26 12.38 10.19
CA HIS A 40 -5.34 11.55 9.43
C HIS A 40 -5.78 11.38 7.97
N THR A 41 -7.07 11.21 7.73
CA THR A 41 -7.61 11.05 6.37
C THR A 41 -7.44 12.34 5.57
N GLU A 42 -7.67 13.49 6.21
CA GLU A 42 -7.43 14.80 5.60
C GLU A 42 -5.94 15.00 5.27
N ALA A 43 -5.05 14.72 6.23
CA ALA A 43 -3.61 14.85 6.01
C ALA A 43 -3.11 13.92 4.89
N VAL A 44 -3.61 12.69 4.81
CA VAL A 44 -3.27 11.76 3.72
C VAL A 44 -3.73 12.32 2.37
N ALA A 45 -4.97 12.82 2.28
CA ALA A 45 -5.48 13.41 1.04
C ALA A 45 -4.66 14.65 0.60
N GLU A 46 -4.15 15.44 1.55
CA GLU A 46 -3.28 16.59 1.27
C GLU A 46 -1.87 16.17 0.80
N TRP A 47 -1.33 15.08 1.34
CA TRP A 47 0.03 14.62 1.03
C TRP A 47 0.12 13.78 -0.23
N LEU A 48 -0.90 12.99 -0.58
CA LEU A 48 -0.84 12.10 -1.75
C LEU A 48 -0.47 12.83 -3.05
N PRO A 49 -1.06 13.98 -3.41
CA PRO A 49 -0.66 14.72 -4.61
C PRO A 49 0.81 15.12 -4.64
N LYS A 50 1.43 15.35 -3.47
CA LYS A 50 2.84 15.73 -3.32
C LYS A 50 3.79 14.54 -3.45
N LEU A 51 3.28 13.31 -3.34
CA LEU A 51 4.07 12.07 -3.36
C LEU A 51 3.90 11.28 -4.67
N ILE A 52 2.80 11.50 -5.38
CA ILE A 52 2.47 10.78 -6.60
C ILE A 52 3.09 11.52 -7.79
N ALA A 53 3.95 10.83 -8.55
CA ALA A 53 4.46 11.30 -9.84
C ALA A 53 3.38 11.15 -10.92
N ALA A 54 2.42 12.07 -10.93
CA ALA A 54 1.26 12.03 -11.83
C ALA A 54 1.59 12.39 -13.29
N ASP A 55 2.75 13.00 -13.51
CA ASP A 55 3.29 13.44 -14.80
C ASP A 55 4.23 12.42 -15.45
N GLU A 56 4.61 11.36 -14.73
CA GLU A 56 5.43 10.27 -15.24
C GLU A 56 4.58 9.03 -15.55
N ALA A 57 4.93 8.28 -16.59
CA ALA A 57 4.22 7.06 -16.99
C ALA A 57 4.54 5.87 -16.06
N VAL A 58 4.34 6.06 -14.77
CA VAL A 58 4.69 5.10 -13.72
C VAL A 58 3.48 4.74 -12.85
N GLY A 59 3.54 3.54 -12.28
CA GLY A 59 2.54 3.00 -11.38
C GLY A 59 2.80 3.40 -9.93
N THR A 60 1.74 3.84 -9.25
CA THR A 60 1.73 4.06 -7.79
C THR A 60 0.73 3.12 -7.15
N LEU A 61 1.15 2.36 -6.14
CA LEU A 61 0.29 1.56 -5.27
C LEU A 61 0.10 2.25 -3.92
N VAL A 62 -1.15 2.57 -3.56
CA VAL A 62 -1.49 3.16 -2.26
C VAL A 62 -2.29 2.15 -1.44
N LEU A 63 -1.74 1.76 -0.29
CA LEU A 63 -2.29 0.72 0.58
C LEU A 63 -2.93 1.32 1.83
N PHE A 64 -4.19 0.97 2.05
CA PHE A 64 -5.01 1.39 3.18
C PHE A 64 -5.32 0.21 4.11
N THR A 65 -5.52 0.48 5.40
CA THR A 65 -6.01 -0.54 6.36
C THR A 65 -7.53 -0.49 6.54
N SER A 66 -8.23 0.41 5.85
CA SER A 66 -9.67 0.63 5.99
C SER A 66 -10.29 1.04 4.66
N ARG A 67 -11.36 0.33 4.25
CA ARG A 67 -12.14 0.70 3.06
C ARG A 67 -12.73 2.09 3.19
N LYS A 68 -13.22 2.45 4.38
CA LYS A 68 -13.79 3.77 4.65
C LYS A 68 -12.76 4.87 4.36
N GLN A 69 -11.54 4.73 4.90
CA GLN A 69 -10.48 5.72 4.68
C GLN A 69 -10.06 5.78 3.21
N MET A 70 -9.94 4.63 2.54
CA MET A 70 -9.62 4.57 1.10
C MET A 70 -10.62 5.35 0.26
N SER A 71 -11.92 5.11 0.45
CA SER A 71 -12.99 5.81 -0.28
C SER A 71 -13.02 7.31 0.07
N GLU A 72 -12.83 7.65 1.34
CA GLU A 72 -12.80 9.04 1.79
C GLU A 72 -11.61 9.84 1.25
N VAL A 73 -10.44 9.24 1.13
CA VAL A 73 -9.28 9.88 0.49
C VAL A 73 -9.52 10.04 -1.01
N ALA A 74 -10.07 9.01 -1.67
CA ALA A 74 -10.37 9.07 -3.11
C ALA A 74 -11.31 10.23 -3.46
N MET A 75 -12.34 10.47 -2.64
CA MET A 75 -13.27 11.61 -2.83
C MET A 75 -12.64 12.99 -2.58
N ARG A 76 -11.51 13.06 -1.88
CA ARG A 76 -10.82 14.30 -1.52
C ARG A 76 -9.63 14.61 -2.44
N LEU A 77 -9.29 13.70 -3.36
CA LEU A 77 -8.22 13.96 -4.33
C LEU A 77 -8.65 15.07 -5.31
N PRO A 78 -7.70 15.88 -5.79
CA PRO A 78 -7.98 16.85 -6.84
C PRO A 78 -8.51 16.19 -8.11
N GLU A 79 -9.36 16.88 -8.86
CA GLU A 79 -10.06 16.33 -10.04
C GLU A 79 -9.09 15.76 -11.10
N GLU A 80 -7.90 16.33 -11.23
CA GLU A 80 -6.86 15.89 -12.18
C GLU A 80 -6.32 14.48 -11.89
N TYR A 81 -6.45 13.98 -10.66
CA TYR A 81 -6.03 12.62 -10.29
C TYR A 81 -7.11 11.57 -10.58
N LEU A 82 -8.38 11.97 -10.72
CA LEU A 82 -9.50 11.05 -10.91
C LEU A 82 -9.34 10.16 -12.15
N PRO A 83 -8.86 10.65 -13.32
CA PRO A 83 -8.62 9.80 -14.49
C PRO A 83 -7.50 8.77 -14.32
N LEU A 84 -6.60 8.97 -13.36
CA LEU A 84 -5.45 8.11 -13.08
C LEU A 84 -5.79 7.01 -12.05
N LEU A 85 -6.88 7.21 -11.30
CA LEU A 85 -7.21 6.43 -10.12
C LEU A 85 -7.99 5.15 -10.44
N LEU A 86 -7.54 4.04 -9.85
CA LEU A 86 -8.17 2.73 -9.92
C LEU A 86 -8.38 2.18 -8.51
N ILE A 87 -9.63 1.97 -8.10
CA ILE A 87 -9.97 1.61 -6.72
C ILE A 87 -10.35 0.12 -6.62
N GLN A 88 -9.72 -0.60 -5.70
CA GLN A 88 -10.03 -1.99 -5.42
C GLN A 88 -11.50 -2.15 -5.00
N GLY A 89 -12.23 -2.98 -5.76
CA GLY A 89 -13.62 -3.34 -5.49
C GLY A 89 -14.62 -2.65 -6.40
N GLU A 90 -14.21 -1.64 -7.17
CA GLU A 90 -15.08 -1.02 -8.20
C GLU A 90 -15.18 -1.88 -9.45
N ILE A 91 -14.09 -2.55 -9.82
CA ILE A 91 -14.01 -3.50 -10.92
C ILE A 91 -13.25 -4.76 -10.49
N PRO A 92 -13.43 -5.90 -11.19
CA PRO A 92 -12.67 -7.12 -10.90
C PRO A 92 -11.14 -6.88 -10.93
N LYS A 93 -10.38 -7.52 -10.03
CA LYS A 93 -8.92 -7.34 -9.91
C LYS A 93 -8.20 -7.49 -11.26
N ALA A 94 -8.56 -8.49 -12.06
CA ALA A 94 -7.97 -8.68 -13.38
C ALA A 94 -8.18 -7.48 -14.32
N ALA A 95 -9.40 -6.95 -14.38
CA ALA A 95 -9.72 -5.77 -15.20
C ALA A 95 -9.05 -4.50 -14.67
N LEU A 96 -8.87 -4.39 -13.34
CA LEU A 96 -8.12 -3.29 -12.73
C LEU A 96 -6.66 -3.30 -13.20
N LEU A 97 -6.01 -4.45 -13.13
CA LEU A 97 -4.62 -4.60 -13.57
C LEU A 97 -4.44 -4.41 -15.08
N GLU A 98 -5.40 -4.86 -15.89
CA GLU A 98 -5.40 -4.61 -17.32
C GLU A 98 -5.51 -3.10 -17.64
N LYS A 99 -6.41 -2.37 -16.97
CA LYS A 99 -6.53 -0.92 -17.12
C LYS A 99 -5.27 -0.19 -16.68
N HIS A 100 -4.66 -0.65 -15.59
CA HIS A 100 -3.40 -0.11 -15.07
C HIS A 100 -2.28 -0.25 -16.11
N ALA A 101 -2.04 -1.47 -16.59
CA ALA A 101 -1.03 -1.75 -17.62
C ALA A 101 -1.29 -0.96 -18.91
N LYS A 102 -2.55 -0.85 -19.32
CA LYS A 102 -2.93 -0.06 -20.50
C LYS A 102 -2.63 1.43 -20.33
N ALA A 103 -2.89 2.02 -19.17
CA ALA A 103 -2.60 3.43 -18.93
C ALA A 103 -1.10 3.73 -19.07
N LEU A 104 -0.25 2.88 -18.50
CA LEU A 104 1.20 3.01 -18.59
C LEU A 104 1.70 2.84 -20.02
N ALA A 105 1.17 1.86 -20.76
CA ALA A 105 1.49 1.66 -22.18
C ALA A 105 1.10 2.85 -23.07
N GLU A 106 0.12 3.65 -22.64
CA GLU A 106 -0.31 4.90 -23.30
C GLU A 106 0.48 6.13 -22.81
N GLY A 107 1.50 5.95 -21.98
CA GLY A 107 2.35 7.03 -21.48
C GLY A 107 1.69 7.84 -20.36
N ARG A 108 0.71 7.27 -19.65
CA ARG A 108 -0.01 7.94 -18.55
C ARG A 108 0.31 7.27 -17.22
N ALA A 109 0.45 8.08 -16.16
CA ALA A 109 0.51 7.58 -14.80
C ALA A 109 -0.72 6.71 -14.46
N SER A 110 -0.56 5.80 -13.50
CA SER A 110 -1.71 5.06 -12.98
C SER A 110 -1.57 4.77 -11.48
N ILE A 111 -2.64 5.03 -10.74
CA ILE A 111 -2.67 4.97 -9.28
C ILE A 111 -3.66 3.90 -8.86
N ILE A 112 -3.19 2.89 -8.15
CA ILE A 112 -4.05 1.85 -7.57
C ILE A 112 -4.26 2.15 -6.09
N PHE A 113 -5.52 2.29 -5.69
CA PHE A 113 -5.92 2.28 -4.28
C PHE A 113 -6.38 0.88 -3.91
N GLY A 114 -5.69 0.28 -2.94
CA GLY A 114 -6.00 -1.05 -2.43
C GLY A 114 -5.96 -1.10 -0.91
N LEU A 115 -6.58 -2.13 -0.35
CA LEU A 115 -6.31 -2.52 1.03
C LEU A 115 -4.95 -3.23 1.13
N ASP A 116 -4.40 -3.34 2.33
CA ASP A 116 -3.22 -4.18 2.63
C ASP A 116 -3.24 -5.57 1.93
N SER A 117 -4.38 -6.27 2.02
CA SER A 117 -4.63 -7.56 1.37
C SER A 117 -4.59 -7.52 -0.17
N PHE A 118 -4.67 -6.35 -0.79
CA PHE A 118 -4.56 -6.22 -2.25
C PHE A 118 -3.16 -6.53 -2.75
N ALA A 119 -2.14 -6.17 -1.96
CA ALA A 119 -0.73 -6.40 -2.30
C ALA A 119 -0.35 -7.89 -2.24
N GLU A 120 -1.13 -8.72 -1.56
CA GLU A 120 -0.89 -10.16 -1.53
C GLU A 120 -1.08 -10.78 -2.93
N GLY A 121 -0.03 -11.44 -3.43
CA GLY A 121 -0.03 -12.07 -4.76
C GLY A 121 -0.19 -11.08 -5.91
N LEU A 122 0.12 -9.80 -5.70
CA LEU A 122 0.21 -8.78 -6.74
C LEU A 122 1.63 -8.76 -7.30
N ASP A 123 1.75 -8.86 -8.62
CA ASP A 123 3.02 -8.73 -9.33
C ASP A 123 2.92 -7.53 -10.29
N LEU A 124 3.76 -6.51 -10.05
CA LEU A 124 3.83 -5.26 -10.80
C LEU A 124 5.31 -4.94 -11.09
N PRO A 125 5.86 -5.42 -12.20
CA PRO A 125 7.28 -5.25 -12.51
C PRO A 125 7.60 -3.87 -13.10
N GLY A 126 8.77 -3.33 -12.74
CA GLY A 126 9.33 -2.12 -13.35
C GLY A 126 8.44 -0.89 -13.18
N GLU A 127 8.15 -0.20 -14.29
CA GLU A 127 7.30 1.00 -14.31
C GLU A 127 5.87 0.74 -13.82
N ALA A 128 5.42 -0.53 -13.76
CA ALA A 128 4.11 -0.87 -13.21
C ALA A 128 3.99 -0.61 -11.71
N CYS A 129 5.09 -0.48 -10.97
CA CYS A 129 5.05 -0.03 -9.58
C CYS A 129 6.39 0.57 -9.17
N VAL A 130 6.49 1.89 -9.27
CA VAL A 130 7.68 2.64 -8.83
C VAL A 130 7.46 3.18 -7.42
N HIS A 131 6.23 3.57 -7.07
CA HIS A 131 5.88 4.08 -5.76
C HIS A 131 4.95 3.14 -5.00
N VAL A 132 5.31 2.83 -3.75
CA VAL A 132 4.43 2.15 -2.79
C VAL A 132 4.21 3.07 -1.60
N ILE A 133 2.97 3.54 -1.43
CA ILE A 133 2.56 4.41 -0.33
C ILE A 133 1.74 3.59 0.66
N ILE A 134 2.27 3.38 1.86
CA ILE A 134 1.59 2.68 2.94
C ILE A 134 0.98 3.72 3.88
N VAL A 135 -0.34 3.91 3.82
CA VAL A 135 -1.05 4.98 4.55
C VAL A 135 -0.99 4.76 6.06
N LYS A 136 -1.03 3.49 6.49
CA LYS A 136 -0.91 3.11 7.89
C LYS A 136 -0.32 1.71 7.96
N LEU A 137 0.68 1.53 8.83
CA LEU A 137 1.25 0.20 9.06
C LEU A 137 0.20 -0.72 9.71
N PRO A 138 0.02 -1.96 9.19
CA PRO A 138 -0.90 -2.93 9.74
C PRO A 138 -0.30 -3.55 11.01
N PHE A 139 -0.34 -2.79 12.11
CA PHE A 139 -0.03 -3.35 13.42
C PHE A 139 -1.28 -4.01 13.99
N SER A 140 -1.16 -5.30 14.35
CA SER A 140 -2.11 -5.94 15.25
C SER A 140 -2.16 -5.16 16.56
N MET A 141 -3.35 -4.74 16.98
CA MET A 141 -3.53 -4.20 18.34
C MET A 141 -3.18 -5.31 19.35
N PRO A 142 -2.32 -5.06 20.35
CA PRO A 142 -2.00 -6.04 21.39
C PRO A 142 -3.23 -6.50 22.19
N ASP A 143 -4.30 -5.70 22.24
CA ASP A 143 -5.50 -5.96 23.05
C ASP A 143 -6.58 -6.75 22.29
N ASN A 144 -6.20 -7.84 21.63
CA ASN A 144 -7.17 -8.88 21.28
C ASN A 144 -7.07 -9.97 22.35
N PRO A 145 -8.10 -10.23 23.18
CA PRO A 145 -8.03 -11.15 24.32
C PRO A 145 -8.06 -12.64 23.90
N ILE A 146 -7.23 -13.04 22.94
CA ILE A 146 -7.10 -14.41 22.45
C ILE A 146 -5.70 -15.01 22.76
N GLU A 147 -4.82 -14.27 23.45
CA GLU A 147 -3.58 -14.82 24.04
C GLU A 147 -3.68 -15.16 25.54
N LYS A 148 -4.83 -15.71 25.97
CA LYS A 148 -4.91 -16.44 27.26
C LYS A 148 -5.52 -17.82 27.07
N ARG A 149 -4.84 -18.68 26.30
CA ARG A 149 -4.96 -20.13 26.51
C ARG A 149 -3.79 -20.87 25.86
N LYS A 150 -2.72 -21.05 26.63
CA LYS A 150 -1.88 -22.27 26.66
C LYS A 150 -0.82 -22.11 27.74
N THR A 151 -1.25 -22.24 28.99
CA THR A 151 -0.41 -22.69 30.12
C THR A 151 -1.34 -23.01 31.28
N ALA A 152 -1.89 -24.23 31.28
CA ALA A 152 -2.38 -24.94 32.45
C ALA A 152 -2.76 -26.36 32.01
N GLY A 153 -2.02 -27.35 32.53
CA GLY A 153 -2.24 -28.77 32.31
C GLY A 153 -0.98 -29.47 31.84
#